data_AF-A0A0F7PEH5-F1
#
_entry.id   AF-A0A0F7PEH5-F1
#
_cell.length_a   1.000
_cell.length_b   1.000
_cell.length_c   1.000
_cell.angle_alpha   90.00
_cell.angle_beta   90.00
_cell.angle_gamma   90.00
#
_symmetry.space_group_name_H-M   'P 1'
#
loop_
_entity.id
_entity.type
_entity.pdbx_description
1 polymer ?
#
loop_
_entity_poly.entity_id
_entity_poly.type
_entity_poly.pdbx_seq_one_letter_code
_entity_poly.pdbx_strand_id
1 'polypeptide(L)' 'MVLKVLEYNGGLTQKQIVEKSRLSQRTVRDALDRLQDGGVVEKNIYIPDARQNLYTLTVDSEAPVEAAPSLD' A
#
# COMPACT_ATOMS: atom_id res chain seq x y z
N MET A 1 -11.14 0.76 -3.85
CA MET A 1 -10.46 1.88 -3.16
C MET A 1 -9.05 1.52 -2.70
N VAL A 2 -8.83 0.44 -1.95
CA VAL A 2 -7.46 0.03 -1.51
C VAL A 2 -6.49 -0.17 -2.68
N LEU A 3 -6.91 -0.87 -3.75
CA LEU A 3 -6.10 -1.07 -4.96
C LEU A 3 -5.56 0.26 -5.53
N LYS A 4 -6.46 1.22 -5.77
CA LYS A 4 -6.11 2.55 -6.29
C LYS A 4 -5.12 3.28 -5.38
N VAL A 5 -5.29 3.18 -4.07
CA VAL A 5 -4.35 3.79 -3.11
C VAL A 5 -2.94 3.21 -3.27
N LEU A 6 -2.80 1.90 -3.45
CA LEU A 6 -1.50 1.26 -3.72
C LEU A 6 -0.97 1.65 -5.10
N GLU A 7 -1.82 1.74 -6.13
CA GLU A 7 -1.41 2.18 -7.48
C GLU A 7 -0.81 3.59 -7.48
N TYR A 8 -1.38 4.53 -6.72
CA TYR A 8 -0.91 5.93 -6.70
C TYR A 8 0.26 6.20 -5.76
N ASN A 9 0.44 5.38 -4.72
CA ASN A 9 1.40 5.66 -3.65
C ASN A 9 2.52 4.63 -3.57
N GLY A 10 2.47 3.57 -4.39
CA GLY A 10 3.34 2.42 -4.30
C GLY A 10 3.13 1.61 -3.02
N GLY A 11 4.21 1.03 -2.52
CA GLY A 11 4.21 0.19 -1.33
C GLY A 11 3.81 0.96 -0.07
N LEU A 12 2.77 0.48 0.62
CA LEU A 12 2.28 1.11 1.85
C LEU A 12 2.06 0.08 2.97
N THR A 13 2.24 0.52 4.21
CA THR A 13 1.83 -0.29 5.37
C THR A 13 0.31 -0.24 5.53
N GLN A 14 -0.26 -1.25 6.19
CA GLN A 14 -1.70 -1.29 6.45
C GLN A 14 -2.23 -0.01 7.13
N LYS A 15 -1.46 0.56 8.05
CA LYS A 15 -1.81 1.81 8.73
C LYS A 15 -1.92 2.98 7.74
N GLN A 16 -0.93 3.13 6.86
CA GLN A 16 -0.93 4.18 5.84
C GLN A 16 -2.09 4.02 4.85
N ILE A 17 -2.44 2.77 4.49
CA ILE A 17 -3.59 2.48 3.62
C ILE A 17 -4.90 2.91 4.29
N VAL A 18 -5.07 2.65 5.59
CA VAL A 18 -6.25 3.12 6.36
C VAL A 18 -6.34 4.64 6.32
N GLU A 19 -5.25 5.33 6.61
CA GLU A 19 -5.20 6.80 6.62
C GLU A 19 -5.51 7.41 5.25
N LYS A 20 -4.92 6.86 4.17
CA LYS A 20 -5.08 7.37 2.80
C LYS A 20 -6.42 7.00 2.17
N SER A 21 -6.93 5.80 2.43
CA SER A 21 -8.21 5.33 1.86
C SER A 21 -9.44 5.91 2.59
N ARG A 22 -9.26 6.43 3.81
CA ARG A 22 -10.34 6.87 4.70
C ARG A 22 -11.37 5.75 5.01
N LEU A 23 -10.98 4.49 4.84
CA LEU A 23 -11.78 3.32 5.19
C LEU A 23 -11.52 2.89 6.63
N SER A 24 -12.44 2.09 7.17
CA SER A 24 -12.19 1.43 8.46
C SER A 24 -11.03 0.44 8.35
N GLN A 25 -10.31 0.22 9.46
CA GLN A 25 -9.23 -0.77 9.51
C GLN A 25 -9.72 -2.18 9.12
N ARG A 26 -10.96 -2.54 9.49
CA ARG A 26 -11.56 -3.83 9.13
C ARG A 26 -11.72 -3.97 7.62
N THR A 27 -12.30 -2.96 6.98
CA THR A 27 -12.49 -2.94 5.53
C THR A 27 -11.15 -3.00 4.78
N VAL A 28 -10.10 -2.36 5.31
CA VAL A 28 -8.75 -2.45 4.72
C VAL A 28 -8.17 -3.84 4.86
N ARG A 29 -8.31 -4.50 6.01
CA ARG A 29 -7.90 -5.90 6.20
C ARG A 29 -8.59 -6.81 5.19
N ASP A 30 -9.92 -6.78 5.18
CA ASP A 30 -10.72 -7.63 4.30
C ASP A 30 -10.38 -7.39 2.82
N ALA A 31 -10.08 -6.14 2.44
CA ALA A 31 -9.67 -5.81 1.08
C ALA A 31 -8.26 -6.32 0.75
N LEU A 32 -7.29 -6.16 1.66
CA LEU A 32 -5.93 -6.66 1.44
C LEU A 32 -5.90 -8.18 1.36
N ASP A 33 -6.62 -8.87 2.23
CA ASP A 33 -6.72 -10.33 2.23
C ASP A 33 -7.27 -10.81 0.87
N ARG A 34 -8.37 -10.23 0.39
CA ARG A 34 -8.95 -10.56 -0.92
C ARG A 34 -8.03 -10.25 -2.10
N LEU A 35 -7.26 -9.16 -2.02
CA LEU A 35 -6.32 -8.79 -3.09
C LEU A 35 -5.09 -9.70 -3.09
N GLN A 36 -4.65 -10.14 -1.92
CA GLN A 36 -3.56 -11.09 -1.76
C GLN A 36 -3.97 -12.49 -2.24
N ASP A 37 -5.16 -12.94 -1.87
CA ASP A 37 -5.74 -14.21 -2.36
C ASP A 37 -5.88 -14.23 -3.89
N GLY A 38 -6.16 -13.06 -4.48
CA GLY A 38 -6.22 -12.87 -5.93
C GLY A 38 -4.86 -12.69 -6.62
N GLY A 39 -3.75 -12.68 -5.88
CA GLY A 39 -2.40 -12.48 -6.43
C GLY A 39 -2.17 -11.07 -7.02
N VAL A 40 -2.92 -10.07 -6.57
CA VAL A 40 -2.81 -8.68 -7.05
C VAL A 40 -1.89 -7.86 -6.13
N VAL A 41 -1.82 -8.24 -4.85
CA VAL A 41 -1.01 -7.58 -3.82
C VAL A 41 -0.09 -8.60 -3.18
N GLU A 42 1.17 -8.21 -2.98
CA GLU A 42 2.13 -8.96 -2.18
C GLU A 42 2.32 -8.33 -0.81
N LYS A 43 2.66 -9.18 0.15
CA LYS A 43 2.92 -8.81 1.54
C LYS A 43 4.39 -9.10 1.87
N ASN A 44 5.15 -8.06 2.15
CA ASN A 44 6.57 -8.12 2.47
C ASN A 44 6.86 -7.52 3.85
N ILE A 45 8.04 -7.81 4.41
CA ILE A 45 8.48 -7.21 5.67
C ILE A 45 8.79 -5.73 5.45
N TYR A 46 8.29 -4.85 6.30
CA TYR A 46 8.62 -3.43 6.23
C TYR A 46 9.97 -3.17 6.90
N ILE A 47 11.00 -2.83 6.11
CA ILE A 47 12.38 -2.70 6.61
C ILE A 47 12.54 -1.67 7.76
N PRO A 48 11.93 -0.47 7.72
CA PRO A 48 12.04 0.48 8.82
C PRO A 48 11.42 0.03 10.15
N ASP A 49 10.43 -0.87 10.10
CA ASP A 49 9.82 -1.50 11.27
C ASP A 49 9.32 -2.91 10.92
N ALA A 50 10.14 -3.92 11.22
CA ALA A 50 9.88 -5.32 10.86
C ALA A 50 8.63 -5.93 11.51
N ARG A 51 8.01 -5.23 12.49
CA ARG A 51 6.71 -5.64 13.06
C ARG A 51 5.56 -5.32 12.12
N GLN A 52 5.80 -4.46 11.14
CA GLN A 52 4.84 -4.06 10.12
C GLN A 52 5.08 -4.82 8.83
N ASN A 53 4.02 -4.90 8.03
CA ASN A 53 4.09 -5.44 6.69
C ASN A 53 3.91 -4.30 5.68
N LEU A 54 4.67 -4.37 4.61
CA LEU A 54 4.55 -3.54 3.43
C LEU A 54 3.72 -4.28 2.40
N TYR A 55 2.67 -3.63 1.91
CA TYR A 55 1.82 -4.16 0.85
C TYR A 55 2.15 -3.44 -0.45
N THR A 56 2.46 -4.21 -1.49
CA THR A 56 2.83 -3.72 -2.84
C THR A 56 1.96 -4.39 -3.88
N LEU A 57 1.77 -3.76 -5.04
CA LEU A 57 1.13 -4.45 -6.16
C LEU A 57 2.10 -5.48 -6.73
N THR A 58 1.58 -6.65 -7.10
CA THR A 58 2.38 -7.72 -7.73
C THR A 58 2.86 -7.33 -9.13
N VAL A 59 2.10 -6.46 -9.79
CA VAL A 59 2.49 -5.85 -11.06
C VAL A 59 2.95 -4.45 -10.72
N ASP A 60 4.26 -4.21 -10.77
CA ASP A 60 4.84 -2.88 -10.61
C ASP A 60 4.25 -1.96 -11.68
N SER A 61 3.20 -1.23 -11.32
CA SER A 61 2.79 -0.06 -12.09
C SER A 61 3.83 1.01 -11.79
N GLU A 62 4.89 1.02 -12.58
CA GLU A 62 5.88 2.10 -12.62
C GLU A 62 5.12 3.40 -12.97
N ALA A 63 4.76 4.19 -11.96
CA ALA A 63 4.21 5.53 -12.10
C ALA A 63 4.73 6.41 -10.95
N PRO A 64 5.04 7.68 -11.24
CA PRO A 64 6.27 8.32 -10.79
C PRO A 64 6.22 8.68 -9.31
N VAL A 65 7.38 8.50 -8.67
CA VAL A 65 7.76 9.27 -7.48
C VAL A 65 7.67 10.75 -7.85
N GLU A 66 6.52 11.37 -7.60
CA GLU A 66 6.41 12.82 -7.58
C GLU A 66 7.25 13.28 -6.39
N ALA A 67 8.54 13.48 -6.66
CA ALA A 67 9.49 14.12 -5.80
C ALA A 67 8.88 15.45 -5.37
N ALA A 68 8.53 15.55 -4.09
CA ALA A 68 8.30 16.85 -3.49
C ALA A 68 9.52 17.71 -3.82
N PRO A 69 9.35 18.89 -4.44
CA PRO A 69 10.48 19.76 -4.72
C PRO A 69 11.04 20.18 -3.36
N SER A 70 12.26 19.73 -3.07
CA SER A 70 13.12 20.35 -2.07
C SER A 70 13.18 21.84 -2.40
N LEU A 71 12.54 22.66 -1.57
CA LEU A 71 12.77 24.10 -1.56
C LEU A 71 14.08 24.32 -0.83
N ASP A 72 15.16 24.54 -1.58
CA ASP A 72 16.29 25.37 -1.17
C ASP A 72 16.09 26.78 -1.73
#